data_AF-A0A1Q5STZ5-F1
#
_entry.id   AF-A0A1Q5STZ5-F1
#
_cell.length_a   1.000
_cell.length_b   1.000
_cell.length_c   1.000
_cell.angle_alpha   90.00
_cell.angle_beta   90.00
_cell.angle_gamma   90.00
#
_symmetry.space_group_name_H-M   'P 1'
#
loop_
_entity.id
_entity.type
_entity.pdbx_description
1 polymer ?
#
loop_
_entity_poly.entity_id
_entity_poly.type
_entity_poly.pdbx_seq_one_letter_code
_entity_poly.pdbx_strand_id
1 'polypeptide(L)'
;MRIALNHFLFKIKAVESDECYCGEGSQTPRHILIQCPLYTDLRQNFLDKIRMTDLGDSTDYDAIVSHSQATRYVAEFLLQTGILGQSRHAEIELEPTGDAATSQDRLAGTGGEDAG
;
A
#
# COMPACT_ATOMS: atom_id res chain seq x y z
N MET A 1 7.79 3.74 -3.96
CA MET A 1 7.58 2.46 -3.26
C MET A 1 6.32 2.60 -2.39
N ARG A 2 5.23 1.89 -2.68
CA ARG A 2 4.01 1.88 -1.83
C ARG A 2 3.94 0.53 -1.14
N ILE A 3 4.17 0.51 0.16
CA ILE A 3 4.00 -0.67 1.00
C ILE A 3 2.54 -0.70 1.48
N ALA A 4 1.90 -1.86 1.46
CA ALA A 4 0.53 -2.04 1.94
C ALA A 4 0.51 -2.06 3.49
N LEU A 5 0.55 -0.87 4.09
CA LEU A 5 0.38 -0.68 5.53
C LEU A 5 -1.09 -0.36 5.85
N ASN A 6 -1.51 -0.60 7.09
CA ASN A 6 -2.92 -0.43 7.50
C ASN A 6 -3.44 0.98 7.21
N HIS A 7 -2.63 2.04 7.33
CA HIS A 7 -3.07 3.39 6.96
C HIS A 7 -3.46 3.55 5.48
N PHE A 8 -2.75 2.87 4.58
CA PHE A 8 -3.14 2.86 3.17
C PHE A 8 -4.39 2.01 2.96
N LEU A 9 -4.45 0.82 3.56
CA LEU A 9 -5.58 -0.10 3.43
C LEU A 9 -6.88 0.49 3.99
N PHE A 10 -6.80 1.20 5.11
CA PHE A 10 -7.93 1.88 5.74
C PHE A 10 -8.49 2.99 4.83
N LYS A 11 -7.61 3.77 4.19
CA LYS A 11 -8.04 4.82 3.24
C LYS A 11 -8.80 4.28 2.04
N ILE A 12 -8.57 3.03 1.66
CA ILE A 12 -9.30 2.34 0.58
C ILE A 12 -10.40 1.42 1.12
N LYS A 13 -10.71 1.48 2.42
CA LYS A 13 -11.73 0.65 3.10
C LYS A 13 -11.49 -0.87 2.98
N ALA A 14 -10.24 -1.29 2.86
CA ALA A 14 -9.86 -2.70 2.83
C ALA A 14 -9.59 -3.30 4.23
N VAL A 15 -9.52 -2.46 5.26
CA VAL A 15 -9.42 -2.85 6.68
C VAL A 15 -10.20 -1.86 7.54
N GLU A 16 -10.66 -2.32 8.71
CA GLU A 16 -11.48 -1.52 9.64
C GLU A 16 -10.69 -0.50 10.46
N SER A 17 -9.36 -0.65 10.55
CA SER A 17 -8.50 0.24 11.35
C SER A 17 -7.15 0.46 10.69
N ASP A 18 -6.63 1.68 10.79
CA ASP A 18 -5.26 2.01 10.43
C ASP A 18 -4.26 1.88 11.58
N GLU A 19 -4.71 1.50 12.77
CA GLU A 19 -3.90 1.48 13.98
C GLU A 19 -2.70 0.51 13.87
N CYS A 20 -1.56 0.94 14.42
CA CYS A 20 -0.40 0.10 14.61
C CYS A 20 -0.56 -0.74 15.87
N TYR A 21 -0.09 -2.00 15.85
CA TYR A 21 -0.12 -2.88 17.02
C TYR A 21 0.60 -2.35 18.26
N CYS A 22 1.43 -1.32 18.13
CA CYS A 22 2.04 -0.64 19.27
C CYS A 22 1.06 0.21 20.08
N GLY A 23 -0.12 0.54 19.51
CA GLY A 23 -1.13 1.42 20.13
C GLY A 23 -0.82 2.92 20.07
N GLU A 24 0.26 3.33 19.38
CA GLU A 24 0.72 4.73 19.36
C GLU A 24 0.36 5.47 18.05
N GLY A 25 -0.74 5.07 17.40
CA GLY A 25 -1.31 5.74 16.23
C GLY A 25 -1.30 4.89 14.96
N SER A 26 -1.46 5.56 13.80
CA SER A 26 -1.63 4.90 12.51
C SER A 26 -0.34 4.20 12.02
N GLN A 27 -0.48 2.99 11.48
CA GLN A 27 0.57 2.23 10.85
C GLN A 27 0.96 2.86 9.50
N THR A 28 1.86 3.85 9.55
CA THR A 28 2.45 4.53 8.38
C THR A 28 3.91 4.14 8.19
N PRO A 29 4.52 4.34 7.01
CA PRO A 29 5.93 4.00 6.82
C PRO A 29 6.83 4.82 7.75
N ARG A 30 6.51 6.11 7.96
CA ARG A 30 7.20 6.98 8.90
C ARG A 30 7.12 6.43 10.33
N HIS A 31 5.94 6.01 10.77
CA HIS A 31 5.78 5.42 12.10
C HIS A 31 6.63 4.15 12.23
N ILE A 32 6.50 3.20 11.31
CA ILE A 32 7.22 1.93 11.34
C ILE A 32 8.74 2.11 11.31
N LEU A 33 9.26 2.95 10.40
CA LEU A 33 10.69 3.15 10.22
C LEU A 33 11.31 3.96 11.36
N ILE A 34 10.66 5.02 11.83
CA ILE A 34 11.30 6.02 12.69
C ILE A 34 10.80 6.00 14.13
N GLN A 35 9.53 5.70 14.39
CA GLN A 35 8.87 6.00 15.67
C GLN A 35 8.44 4.77 16.47
N CYS A 36 8.02 3.69 15.80
CA CYS A 36 7.27 2.60 16.40
C CYS A 36 8.10 1.82 17.43
N PRO A 37 7.75 1.82 18.73
CA PRO A 37 8.59 1.25 19.79
C PRO A 37 8.80 -0.26 19.64
N LEU A 38 7.88 -0.97 18.99
CA LEU A 38 7.98 -2.41 18.70
C LEU A 38 9.21 -2.80 17.88
N TYR A 39 9.76 -1.87 17.09
CA TYR A 39 10.86 -2.15 16.18
C TYR A 39 12.16 -1.47 16.59
N THR A 40 12.33 -1.08 17.85
CA THR A 40 13.51 -0.34 18.34
C THR A 40 14.82 -1.08 18.04
N ASP A 41 14.94 -2.35 18.40
CA ASP A 41 16.16 -3.13 18.18
C ASP A 41 16.47 -3.35 16.70
N LEU A 42 15.41 -3.60 15.92
CA LEU A 42 15.52 -3.73 14.47
C LEU A 42 15.95 -2.40 13.82
N ARG A 43 15.43 -1.28 14.35
CA ARG A 43 15.72 0.07 13.86
C ARG A 43 17.17 0.43 14.10
N GLN A 44 17.78 -0.01 15.21
CA GLN A 44 19.19 0.23 15.45
C GLN A 44 20.05 -0.35 14.33
N ASN A 45 19.85 -1.61 13.97
CA ASN A 45 20.56 -2.26 12.86
C ASN A 45 20.32 -1.56 11.51
N PHE A 46 19.09 -1.09 11.28
CA PHE A 46 18.76 -0.31 10.10
C PHE A 46 19.50 1.04 10.08
N LEU A 47 19.50 1.78 11.19
CA LEU A 47 20.19 3.06 11.31
C LEU A 47 21.70 2.89 11.18
N ASP A 48 22.28 1.80 11.71
CA ASP A 48 23.71 1.52 11.53
C ASP A 48 24.08 1.36 10.03
N LYS A 49 23.19 0.77 9.22
CA LYS A 49 23.36 0.72 7.76
C LYS A 49 23.18 2.09 7.09
N ILE A 50 22.26 2.93 7.58
CA ILE A 50 22.08 4.31 7.09
C ILE A 50 23.33 5.14 7.36
N ARG A 51 23.96 4.98 8.52
CA ARG A 51 25.22 5.66 8.89
C ARG A 51 26.39 5.33 7.96
N MET A 52 26.34 4.20 7.27
CA MET A 52 27.35 3.81 6.28
C MET A 52 27.11 4.42 4.89
N THR A 53 26.01 5.15 4.69
CA THR A 53 25.77 5.95 3.47
C THR A 53 26.18 7.41 3.69
N ASP A 54 26.09 8.22 2.65
CA ASP A 54 26.21 9.68 2.70
C ASP A 54 25.12 10.40 3.53
N LEU A 55 24.09 9.67 4.01
CA LEU A 55 23.07 10.20 4.92
C LEU A 55 23.56 10.33 6.36
N GLY A 56 24.65 9.63 6.73
CA GLY A 56 25.20 9.66 8.08
C GLY A 56 24.15 9.34 9.15
N ASP A 57 24.05 10.19 10.17
CA ASP A 57 23.13 10.01 11.31
C ASP A 57 21.71 10.51 11.04
N SER A 58 21.34 10.75 9.77
CA SER A 58 20.02 11.27 9.42
C SER A 58 18.90 10.32 9.86
N THR A 59 17.94 10.87 10.58
CA THR A 59 16.64 10.24 10.88
C THR A 59 15.50 10.89 10.10
N ASP A 60 15.83 11.73 9.10
CA ASP A 60 14.84 12.35 8.24
C ASP A 60 14.23 11.30 7.31
N TYR A 61 12.94 11.07 7.48
CA TYR A 61 12.21 10.06 6.72
C TYR A 61 12.28 10.32 5.21
N ASP A 62 12.11 11.57 4.76
CA ASP A 62 12.01 11.88 3.33
C ASP A 62 13.38 11.73 2.65
N ALA A 63 14.46 12.09 3.34
CA ALA A 63 15.83 11.84 2.91
C ALA A 63 16.13 10.34 2.79
N ILE A 64 15.76 9.55 3.80
CA ILE A 64 15.97 8.09 3.83
C ILE A 64 15.25 7.39 2.68
N VAL A 65 13.96 7.67 2.47
CA VAL A 65 13.16 6.95 1.45
C VAL A 65 13.42 7.43 0.02
N SER A 66 14.01 8.62 -0.14
CA SER A 66 14.41 9.15 -1.45
C SER A 66 15.83 8.74 -1.85
N HIS A 67 16.64 8.26 -0.90
CA HIS A 67 18.01 7.86 -1.15
C HIS A 67 18.09 6.45 -1.74
N SER A 68 18.83 6.30 -2.86
CA SER A 68 18.88 5.07 -3.66
C SER A 68 19.38 3.85 -2.87
N GLN A 69 20.48 3.98 -2.13
CA GLN A 69 21.04 2.90 -1.29
C GLN A 69 20.16 2.60 -0.06
N ALA A 70 19.76 3.63 0.70
CA ALA A 70 18.89 3.50 1.86
C ALA A 70 17.54 2.83 1.54
N THR A 71 16.97 3.05 0.35
CA THR A 71 15.74 2.38 -0.11
C THR A 71 15.84 0.86 -0.02
N ARG A 72 17.02 0.29 -0.30
CA ARG A 72 17.26 -1.16 -0.13
C ARG A 72 17.15 -1.56 1.35
N TYR A 73 17.75 -0.81 2.25
CA TYR A 73 17.72 -1.08 3.68
C TYR A 73 16.31 -0.89 4.27
N VAL A 74 15.53 0.05 3.75
CA VAL A 74 14.11 0.22 4.07
C VAL A 74 13.33 -1.06 3.71
N ALA A 75 13.54 -1.61 2.51
CA ALA A 75 12.87 -2.83 2.09
C ALA A 75 13.29 -4.04 2.97
N GLU A 76 14.57 -4.17 3.29
CA GLU A 76 15.08 -5.21 4.20
C GLU A 76 14.45 -5.10 5.60
N PHE A 77 14.41 -3.90 6.17
CA PHE A 77 13.79 -3.63 7.47
C PHE A 77 12.31 -4.03 7.46
N LEU A 78 11.54 -3.59 6.46
CA LEU A 78 10.11 -3.88 6.36
C LEU A 78 9.85 -5.38 6.17
N LEU A 79 10.71 -6.09 5.45
CA LEU A 79 10.62 -7.54 5.35
C LEU A 79 10.81 -8.20 6.72
N GLN A 80 11.79 -7.73 7.51
CA GLN A 80 12.06 -8.24 8.85
C GLN A 80 10.95 -7.93 9.86
N THR A 81 10.22 -6.82 9.70
CA THR A 81 9.03 -6.53 10.54
C THR A 81 7.87 -7.51 10.32
N GLY A 82 7.88 -8.28 9.22
CA GLY A 82 6.79 -9.19 8.85
C GLY A 82 5.52 -8.50 8.34
N ILE A 83 5.47 -7.16 8.31
CA ILE A 83 4.28 -6.40 7.89
C ILE A 83 3.92 -6.69 6.43
N LEU A 84 4.90 -6.90 5.56
CA LEU A 84 4.69 -7.28 4.16
C LEU A 84 3.94 -8.62 3.99
N GLY A 85 3.99 -9.49 4.99
CA GLY A 85 3.27 -10.77 4.98
C GLY A 85 1.77 -10.61 5.27
N GLN A 86 1.37 -9.57 6.00
CA GLN A 86 -0.02 -9.33 6.42
C GLN A 86 -0.89 -8.85 5.26
N SER A 87 -0.30 -8.18 4.27
CA SER A 87 -1.00 -7.67 3.08
C SER A 87 -1.54 -8.70 2.09
N ARG A 88 -1.35 -10.01 2.32
CA ARG A 88 -1.91 -11.06 1.46
C ARG A 88 -3.41 -11.35 1.70
N HIS A 89 -3.96 -10.89 2.83
CA HIS A 89 -5.35 -11.20 3.23
C HIS A 89 -6.33 -10.03 3.02
N ALA A 90 -5.89 -8.91 2.44
CA ALA A 90 -6.82 -7.87 2.01
C ALA A 90 -7.53 -8.37 0.74
N GLU A 91 -8.62 -9.11 0.91
CA GLU A 91 -9.55 -9.46 -0.15
C GLU A 91 -10.26 -8.16 -0.56
N ILE A 92 -9.66 -7.43 -1.48
CA ILE A 92 -10.25 -6.22 -2.04
C ILE A 92 -11.39 -6.70 -2.95
N GLU A 93 -12.60 -6.75 -2.41
CA GLU A 93 -13.82 -6.94 -3.19
C GLU A 93 -14.02 -5.65 -4.00
N LEU A 94 -13.47 -5.65 -5.23
CA LEU A 94 -13.73 -4.62 -6.21
C LEU A 94 -15.17 -4.81 -6.68
N GLU A 95 -16.13 -4.21 -5.97
CA GLU A 95 -17.49 -4.08 -6.45
C GLU A 95 -17.44 -3.51 -7.89
N PRO A 96 -17.88 -4.25 -8.92
CA PRO A 96 -17.93 -3.72 -10.26
C PRO A 96 -18.95 -2.60 -10.25
N THR A 97 -18.52 -1.36 -10.48
CA THR A 97 -19.43 -0.25 -10.74
C THR A 97 -20.21 -0.60 -12.00
N GLY A 98 -21.41 -1.13 -11.79
CA GLY A 98 -22.36 -1.44 -12.84
C GLY A 98 -22.84 -0.15 -13.46
N ASP A 99 -22.11 0.31 -14.48
CA ASP A 99 -22.56 1.38 -15.35
C ASP A 99 -23.72 0.83 -16.19
N ALA A 100 -24.92 1.02 -15.66
CA ALA A 100 -26.17 0.80 -16.36
C ALA A 100 -26.25 1.72 -17.58
N ALA A 101 -25.89 1.21 -18.75
CA ALA A 101 -26.30 1.74 -20.04
C ALA A 101 -27.20 0.70 -20.73
N THR A 102 -28.46 0.62 -20.27
CA THR A 102 -29.54 0.07 -21.08
C THR A 102 -29.79 1.01 -22.24
N SER A 103 -29.43 0.58 -23.45
CA SER A 103 -30.08 1.03 -24.69
C SER A 103 -30.11 -0.16 -25.63
N GLN A 104 -31.15 -0.97 -25.44
CA GLN A 104 -31.65 -1.81 -26.51
C GLN A 104 -32.20 -0.87 -27.58
N ASP A 105 -31.59 -0.85 -28.75
CA ASP A 105 -32.37 -0.60 -29.95
C ASP A 105 -32.13 -1.73 -30.96
N ARG A 106 -33.24 -2.37 -31.27
CA ARG A 106 -33.37 -3.54 -32.11
C ARG A 106 -33.20 -3.10 -33.56
N LEU A 107 -32.47 -3.86 -34.37
CA LEU A 107 -32.89 -4.10 -35.76
C LEU A 107 -32.21 -5.38 -36.29
N ALA A 108 -32.85 -6.52 -36.01
CA ALA A 108 -32.68 -7.72 -36.83
C ALA A 108 -33.79 -7.68 -37.90
N GLY A 109 -33.41 -7.87 -39.16
CA GLY A 109 -34.33 -7.81 -40.30
C GLY A 109 -35.17 -9.07 -40.49
N THR A 110 -36.32 -8.88 -41.14
CA THR A 110 -37.13 -9.84 -41.93
C THR A 110 -38.04 -8.95 -42.79
N GLY A 111 -38.06 -8.94 -44.13
CA GLY A 111 -38.44 -10.00 -45.04
C GLY A 111 -39.92 -9.84 -45.45
N GLY A 112 -40.21 -9.61 -46.74
CA GLY A 112 -41.51 -9.95 -47.36
C GLY A 112 -42.28 -8.84 -48.12
N GLU A 113 -42.33 -9.01 -49.45
CA GLU A 113 -43.52 -8.91 -50.33
C GLU A 113 -44.26 -7.56 -50.50
N ASP A 114 -44.18 -6.96 -51.70
CA ASP A 114 -45.34 -6.31 -52.32
C ASP A 114 -45.51 -6.75 -53.79
N ALA A 115 -46.78 -6.84 -54.17
CA ALA A 115 -47.27 -7.16 -55.48
C ALA A 115 -48.00 -5.91 -56.01
N GLY A 116 -47.78 -5.58 -57.28
CA GLY A 116 -48.48 -4.49 -57.98
C GLY A 116 -47.84 -4.14 -59.30
#